data_AF-A0A2N6EAN1-F1
#
_entry.id   AF-A0A2N6EAN1-F1
#
_cell.length_a   1.000
_cell.length_b   1.000
_cell.length_c   1.000
_cell.angle_alpha   90.00
_cell.angle_beta   90.00
_cell.angle_gamma   90.00
#
_symmetry.space_group_name_H-M   'P 1'
#
loop_
_entity.id
_entity.type
_entity.pdbx_description
1 polymer ?
#
loop_
_entity_poly.entity_id
_entity_poly.type
_entity_poly.pdbx_seq_one_letter_code
_entity_poly.pdbx_strand_id
1 'polypeptide(L)' 'LDGAVGETIELNEVLMVGGAEVKIGTPLLPEAKVTARIVEQGKDKKILVFRSRRRKNFRKKNGHRQPLTRLQITGIEA' A
#
# COMPACT_ATOMS: atom_id res chain seq x y z
N LEU A 1 -4.33 -4.12 -4.66
CA LEU A 1 -3.46 -5.10 -5.34
C LEU A 1 -4.33 -6.28 -5.66
N ASP A 2 -4.33 -6.68 -6.92
CA ASP A 2 -5.07 -7.85 -7.35
C ASP A 2 -4.33 -9.11 -6.89
N GLY A 3 -5.09 -10.15 -6.55
CA GLY A 3 -4.57 -11.40 -5.98
C GLY A 3 -5.48 -11.95 -4.89
N ALA A 4 -5.33 -13.22 -4.53
CA ALA A 4 -6.08 -13.85 -3.44
C ALA A 4 -5.31 -13.78 -2.12
N VAL A 5 -6.02 -13.86 -0.98
CA VAL A 5 -5.36 -14.00 0.32
C VAL A 5 -4.54 -15.29 0.32
N GLY A 6 -3.27 -15.17 0.69
CA GLY A 6 -2.31 -16.27 0.70
C GLY A 6 -1.38 -16.32 -0.53
N GLU A 7 -1.66 -15.54 -1.58
CA GLU A 7 -0.82 -15.45 -2.77
C GLU A 7 0.47 -14.67 -2.51
N THR A 8 1.53 -15.03 -3.25
CA THR A 8 2.84 -14.37 -3.20
C THR A 8 2.91 -13.30 -4.29
N ILE A 9 3.41 -12.12 -3.94
CA ILE A 9 3.64 -10.98 -4.82
C ILE A 9 5.12 -10.62 -4.77
N GLU A 10 5.67 -10.28 -5.93
CA GLU A 10 7.02 -9.74 -6.07
C GLU A 10 6.95 -8.23 -6.29
N LEU A 11 7.72 -7.48 -5.50
CA LEU A 11 7.89 -6.04 -5.65
C LEU A 11 9.27 -5.79 -6.28
N ASN A 12 9.27 -5.45 -7.55
CA ASN A 12 10.49 -5.31 -8.38
C ASN A 12 11.06 -3.88 -8.38
N GLU A 13 10.27 -2.91 -7.93
CA GLU A 13 10.70 -1.51 -7.87
C GLU A 13 11.37 -1.22 -6.52
N VAL A 14 12.66 -1.54 -6.43
CA VAL A 14 13.45 -1.31 -5.23
C VAL A 14 14.40 -0.13 -5.45
N LEU A 15 14.33 0.87 -4.56
CA LEU A 15 15.16 2.09 -4.63
C LEU A 15 16.47 1.96 -3.86
N MET A 16 16.45 1.23 -2.74
CA MET A 16 17.59 1.12 -1.82
C MET A 16 17.47 -0.17 -1.03
N VAL A 17 18.61 -0.82 -0.79
CA VAL A 17 18.74 -1.90 0.19
C VAL A 17 19.84 -1.55 1.16
N GLY A 18 19.53 -1.62 2.45
CA GLY A 18 20.46 -1.31 3.54
C GLY A 18 20.77 -2.53 4.40
N GLY A 19 21.83 -2.44 5.21
CA GLY A 19 22.33 -3.53 6.05
C GLY A 19 23.80 -3.29 6.39
N ALA A 20 24.62 -4.34 6.26
CA ALA A 20 26.08 -4.23 6.38
C ALA A 20 26.70 -3.42 5.22
N GLU A 21 26.16 -3.59 4.01
CA GLU A 21 26.48 -2.78 2.83
C GLU A 21 25.21 -2.06 2.36
N VAL A 22 25.37 -0.84 1.84
CA VAL A 22 24.26 -0.01 1.35
C VAL A 22 24.32 0.03 -0.17
N LYS A 23 23.28 -0.48 -0.82
CA LYS A 23 23.10 -0.45 -2.27
C LYS A 23 22.04 0.59 -2.61
N ILE A 24 22.40 1.58 -3.43
CA ILE A 24 21.52 2.70 -3.82
C ILE A 24 21.28 2.63 -5.32
N GLY A 25 20.01 2.65 -5.73
CA GLY A 25 19.62 2.70 -7.13
C GLY A 25 19.61 4.12 -7.70
N THR A 26 19.98 4.25 -8.97
CA THR A 26 19.79 5.47 -9.78
C THR A 26 19.21 5.08 -11.13
N PRO A 27 17.88 5.01 -11.33
CA PRO A 27 16.76 5.32 -10.42
C PRO A 27 16.22 4.11 -9.61
N LEU A 28 16.46 2.88 -10.06
CA LEU A 28 16.10 1.63 -9.36
C LEU A 28 17.37 0.80 -9.17
N LEU A 29 17.39 -0.07 -8.16
CA LEU A 29 18.47 -1.01 -7.94
C LEU A 29 18.24 -2.24 -8.84
N PRO A 30 19.11 -2.52 -9.83
CA PRO A 30 18.95 -3.67 -10.71
C PRO A 30 19.01 -4.98 -9.91
N GLU A 31 18.21 -5.96 -10.33
CA GLU A 31 18.14 -7.32 -9.76
C GLU A 31 17.62 -7.43 -8.32
N ALA A 32 17.29 -6.31 -7.67
CA ALA A 32 16.69 -6.33 -6.35
C ALA A 32 15.18 -6.63 -6.43
N LYS A 33 14.71 -7.54 -5.58
CA LYS A 33 13.29 -7.89 -5.46
C LYS A 33 12.91 -8.14 -4.00
N VAL A 34 11.69 -7.74 -3.66
CA VAL A 34 11.09 -8.04 -2.35
C VAL A 34 9.93 -9.00 -2.56
N THR A 35 10.02 -10.17 -1.94
CA THR A 35 8.93 -11.15 -1.94
C THR A 35 8.02 -10.91 -0.75
N ALA A 36 6.71 -10.88 -1.00
CA ALA A 36 5.71 -10.65 0.02
C ALA A 36 4.48 -11.56 -0.18
N ARG A 37 3.76 -11.86 0.89
CA ARG A 37 2.53 -12.64 0.86
C ARG A 37 1.33 -11.78 1.24
N ILE A 38 0.20 -11.95 0.55
CA ILE A 38 -1.05 -11.29 0.90
C ILE A 38 -1.65 -11.93 2.15
N VAL A 39 -1.74 -11.18 3.25
CA VAL A 39 -2.34 -11.64 4.50
C VAL A 39 -3.82 -11.32 4.57
N GLU A 40 -4.22 -10.16 4.07
CA GLU A 40 -5.61 -9.71 4.12
C GLU A 40 -5.94 -8.80 2.94
N GLN A 41 -7.16 -8.94 2.42
CA GLN A 41 -7.79 -7.94 1.58
C GLN A 41 -9.01 -7.38 2.29
N GLY A 42 -8.94 -6.09 2.63
CA GLY A 42 -9.89 -5.46 3.52
C GLY A 42 -10.28 -4.07 3.09
N LYS A 43 -11.14 -3.45 3.89
CA LYS A 43 -11.50 -2.04 3.79
C LYS A 43 -11.16 -1.34 5.09
N ASP A 44 -10.51 -0.20 4.99
CA ASP A 44 -10.14 0.61 6.15
C ASP A 44 -11.40 1.08 6.93
N LYS A 45 -11.15 1.66 8.10
CA LYS A 45 -12.17 2.31 8.92
C LYS A 45 -12.92 3.36 8.10
N LYS A 46 -14.22 3.50 8.41
CA LYS A 46 -15.09 4.43 7.70
C LYS A 46 -14.74 5.86 8.05
N ILE A 47 -14.32 6.63 7.05
CA ILE A 47 -14.12 8.07 7.17
C ILE A 47 -15.43 8.76 6.80
N LEU A 48 -15.88 9.68 7.65
CA LEU A 48 -17.08 10.47 7.41
C LEU A 48 -16.71 11.83 6.81
N VAL A 49 -16.97 12.00 5.52
CA VAL A 49 -16.78 13.27 4.82
C VAL A 49 -18.07 14.07 4.91
N PHE A 50 -18.07 15.07 5.79
CA PHE A 50 -19.19 15.98 5.98
C PHE A 50 -18.87 17.37 5.43
N ARG A 51 -19.75 17.93 4.60
CA ARG A 51 -19.64 19.29 4.06
C ARG A 51 -20.94 20.03 4.30
N SER A 52 -20.87 21.25 4.83
CA SER A 52 -22.03 22.12 5.06
C SER A 52 -21.68 23.56 4.71
N ARG A 53 -22.63 24.31 4.15
CA ARG A 53 -22.48 25.77 3.93
C ARG A 53 -23.61 26.49 4.67
N ARG A 54 -23.22 27.42 5.54
CA ARG A 54 -24.15 28.22 6.35
C ARG A 54 -25.10 29.02 5.45
N ARG A 55 -26.41 29.02 5.76
CA ARG A 55 -27.47 29.79 5.06
C ARG A 55 -27.59 29.50 3.55
N LYS A 56 -27.10 28.35 3.07
CA LYS A 56 -27.23 27.92 1.67
C LYS A 56 -28.04 26.63 1.50
N ASN A 57 -28.68 26.13 2.56
CA ASN A 57 -29.38 24.83 2.60
C ASN A 57 -28.55 23.68 2.00
N PHE A 58 -27.22 23.78 2.10
CA PHE A 58 -26.29 22.81 1.53
C PHE A 58 -25.67 21.99 2.65
N ARG A 59 -25.94 20.69 2.63
CA ARG A 59 -25.37 19.71 3.55
C ARG A 59 -25.16 18.40 2.79
N LYS A 60 -23.93 17.87 2.78
CA LYS A 60 -23.58 16.58 2.18
C LYS A 60 -22.84 15.73 3.20
N LYS A 61 -23.24 14.47 3.33
CA LYS A 61 -22.64 13.50 4.24
C LYS A 61 -22.35 12.23 3.46
N ASN A 62 -21.07 11.95 3.22
CA ASN A 62 -20.62 10.74 2.52
C ASN A 62 -19.71 9.94 3.45
N GLY A 63 -19.84 8.62 3.40
CA GLY A 63 -18.86 7.72 4.02
C GLY A 63 -17.88 7.22 2.96
N HIS A 64 -16.60 7.15 3.30
CA HIS A 64 -15.58 6.49 2.49
C HIS A 64 -14.93 5.36 3.27
N ARG A 65 -14.68 4.22 2.61
CA ARG A 65 -13.87 3.12 3.15
C ARG A 65 -12.87 2.72 2.07
N GLN A 66 -11.61 3.00 2.33
CA GLN A 66 -10.55 2.74 1.35
C GLN A 66 -10.24 1.23 1.30
N PRO A 67 -10.23 0.59 0.11
CA PRO A 67 -9.70 -0.76 -0.03
C PRO A 67 -8.21 -0.80 0.31
N LEU A 68 -7.79 -1.79 1.08
CA LEU A 68 -6.41 -2.01 1.46
C LEU A 68 -6.04 -3.49 1.32
N THR A 69 -4.78 -3.74 0.97
CA THR A 69 -4.18 -5.07 0.95
C THR A 69 -3.06 -5.08 2.00
N ARG A 70 -3.13 -6.00 2.96
CA ARG A 70 -2.06 -6.18 3.95
C ARG A 70 -1.09 -7.23 3.44
N LEU A 71 0.18 -6.87 3.36
CA LEU A 71 1.27 -7.75 2.92
C LEU A 71 2.17 -8.10 4.10
N GLN A 72 2.68 -9.33 4.11
CA GLN A 72 3.76 -9.77 4.98
C GLN A 72 5.00 -10.01 4.12
N ILE A 73 6.11 -9.37 4.45
CA ILE A 73 7.37 -9.56 3.71
C ILE A 73 7.97 -10.92 4.09
N THR A 74 8.31 -11.72 3.09
CA THR A 74 8.92 -13.05 3.26
C THR A 74 10.41 -13.04 3.00
N GLY A 75 10.91 -12.17 2.12
CA GLY A 75 12.32 -12.09 1.79
C GLY A 75 12.69 -10.85 1.00
N ILE A 76 13.97 -10.49 1.06
CA ILE A 76 14.57 -9.39 0.32
C ILE A 76 15.81 -9.97 -0.37
N GLU A 77 15.86 -9.87 -1.69
CA GLU A 77 17.00 -10.25 -2.52
C GLU A 77 17.56 -8.99 -3.18
N ALA A 78 18.87 -8.76 -3.10
CA ALA A 78 19.51 -7.49 -3.48
C ALA A 78 20.99 -7.63 -3.84
#